data_AF-A0A958R6H9-F1
#
_entry.id   AF-A0A958R6H9-F1
#
_cell.length_a   1.000
_cell.length_b   1.000
_cell.length_c   1.000
_cell.angle_alpha   90.00
_cell.angle_beta   90.00
_cell.angle_gamma   90.00
#
_symmetry.space_group_name_H-M   'P 1'
#
loop_
_entity.id
_entity.type
_entity.pdbx_description
1 polymer ?
#
loop_
_entity_poly.entity_id
_entity_poly.type
_entity_poly.pdbx_seq_one_letter_code
_entity_poly.pdbx_strand_id
1 'polypeptide(L)' 'MNVGKGDFKMPDDGERERKVQKFLAKKYEPYVEFAKKILFEKVNNVIISNRLSKEPCVVVADTYG' A
#
# COMPACT_ATOMS: atom_id res chain seq x y z
N MET A 1 13.58 -11.20 3.90
CA MET A 1 12.44 -10.39 3.44
C MET A 1 12.12 -9.37 4.53
N ASN A 2 12.17 -8.06 4.24
CA ASN A 2 11.99 -7.02 5.26
C ASN A 2 10.57 -6.44 5.15
N VAL A 3 9.79 -6.54 6.24
CA VAL A 3 8.41 -6.01 6.32
C VAL A 3 8.33 -4.49 6.27
N GLY A 4 9.44 -3.79 6.49
CA GLY A 4 9.56 -2.32 6.39
C GLY A 4 9.89 -1.80 4.99
N LYS A 5 10.09 -2.70 4.01
CA LYS A 5 10.39 -2.33 2.61
C LYS A 5 9.15 -2.41 1.71
N GLY A 6 9.15 -1.60 0.67
CA GLY A 6 8.04 -1.47 -0.28
C GLY A 6 7.74 -2.73 -1.09
N ASP A 7 8.72 -3.59 -1.32
CA ASP A 7 8.62 -4.84 -2.10
C ASP A 7 8.05 -6.04 -1.32
N PHE A 8 7.70 -5.85 -0.05
CA PHE A 8 7.12 -6.92 0.76
C PHE A 8 5.79 -7.43 0.18
N LYS A 9 5.75 -8.74 -0.05
CA LYS A 9 4.56 -9.53 -0.43
C LYS A 9 4.14 -10.43 0.72
N MET A 10 2.83 -10.52 0.96
CA MET A 10 2.26 -11.47 1.91
C MET A 10 2.54 -12.90 1.44
N PRO A 11 2.99 -13.81 2.33
CA PRO A 11 3.28 -15.20 1.96
C PRO A 11 2.02 -15.99 1.55
N ASP A 12 0.85 -15.63 2.08
CA ASP A 12 -0.41 -16.35 1.88
C ASP A 12 -1.40 -15.57 0.98
N ASP A 13 -0.93 -14.89 -0.07
CA ASP A 13 -1.79 -14.18 -1.03
C ASP A 13 -2.64 -15.17 -1.87
N GLY A 14 -3.72 -15.68 -1.28
CA GLY A 14 -4.74 -16.49 -1.93
C GLY A 14 -5.53 -15.69 -2.97
N GLU A 15 -6.30 -16.39 -3.81
CA GLU A 15 -7.09 -15.75 -4.86
C GLU A 15 -8.11 -14.74 -4.28
N ARG A 16 -8.62 -15.03 -3.08
CA ARG A 16 -9.58 -14.17 -2.38
C ARG A 16 -8.94 -12.86 -1.92
N GLU A 17 -7.80 -12.88 -1.22
CA GLU A 17 -7.14 -11.63 -0.80
C GLU A 17 -6.80 -10.76 -2.01
N ARG A 18 -6.32 -11.37 -3.10
CA ARG A 18 -6.01 -10.63 -4.35
C ARG A 18 -7.23 -9.94 -4.94
N LYS A 19 -8.40 -10.59 -4.94
CA LYS A 19 -9.66 -9.99 -5.40
C LYS A 19 -10.09 -8.82 -4.51
N VAL A 20 -9.99 -8.99 -3.19
CA VAL A 20 -10.29 -7.93 -2.21
C VAL A 20 -9.35 -6.74 -2.40
N GLN A 21 -8.05 -6.97 -2.55
CA GLN A 21 -7.07 -5.90 -2.74
C GLN A 21 -7.32 -5.11 -4.02
N LYS A 22 -7.63 -5.80 -5.14
CA LYS A 22 -8.00 -5.14 -6.40
C LYS A 22 -9.29 -4.32 -6.27
N PHE A 23 -10.28 -4.84 -5.55
CA PHE A 23 -11.52 -4.11 -5.29
C PHE A 23 -11.27 -2.85 -4.46
N LEU A 24 -10.51 -2.96 -3.37
CA LEU A 24 -10.17 -1.83 -2.51
C LEU A 24 -9.34 -0.78 -3.26
N ALA A 25 -8.36 -1.21 -4.06
CA ALA A 25 -7.55 -0.30 -4.88
C ALA A 25 -8.41 0.55 -5.81
N LYS A 26 -9.42 -0.04 -6.47
CA LYS A 26 -10.38 0.70 -7.31
C LYS A 26 -11.31 1.59 -6.48
N LYS A 27 -11.87 1.05 -5.40
CA LYS A 27 -12.83 1.77 -4.56
C LYS A 27 -12.23 3.04 -3.95
N TYR A 28 -10.95 2.99 -3.57
CA TYR A 28 -10.24 4.10 -2.92
C TYR A 28 -9.31 4.87 -3.85
N GLU A 29 -9.36 4.62 -5.16
CA GLU A 29 -8.56 5.32 -6.17
C GLU A 29 -8.65 6.86 -6.04
N PRO A 30 -9.84 7.49 -5.90
CA PRO A 30 -9.93 8.94 -5.75
C PRO A 30 -9.22 9.47 -4.49
N TYR A 31 -9.25 8.70 -3.40
CA TYR A 31 -8.56 9.05 -2.16
C TYR A 31 -7.05 8.93 -2.31
N VAL A 32 -6.58 7.87 -2.97
CA VAL A 32 -5.15 7.68 -3.25
C VAL A 32 -4.62 8.82 -4.11
N GLU A 33 -5.35 9.22 -5.15
CA GLU A 33 -4.97 10.37 -5.98
C GLU A 33 -4.94 11.68 -5.20
N PHE A 34 -5.92 11.92 -4.34
CA PHE A 34 -5.96 13.08 -3.46
C PHE A 34 -4.77 13.10 -2.49
N ALA A 35 -4.46 11.97 -1.86
CA ALA A 35 -3.32 11.84 -0.95
C ALA A 35 -1.98 12.05 -1.68
N LYS A 36 -1.83 11.51 -2.90
CA LYS A 36 -0.64 11.75 -3.74
C LYS A 36 -0.45 13.24 -4.06
N LYS A 37 -1.54 13.96 -4.37
CA LYS A 37 -1.47 15.40 -4.65
C LYS A 37 -0.98 16.20 -3.44
N ILE A 38 -1.45 15.88 -2.23
CA ILE A 38 -1.03 16.57 -1.00
C ILE A 38 0.41 16.23 -0.61
N LEU A 39 0.83 14.99 -0.85
CA LEU A 39 2.12 14.47 -0.38
C LEU A 39 3.20 14.42 -1.47
N PHE A 40 2.98 15.04 -2.63
CA PHE A 40 3.78 14.79 -3.84
C PHE A 40 5.28 15.02 -3.68
N GLU A 41 5.70 15.99 -2.86
CA GLU A 41 7.12 16.29 -2.60
C GLU A 41 7.73 15.42 -1.48
N LYS A 42 6.89 14.72 -0.71
CA LYS A 42 7.29 14.02 0.52
C LYS A 42 7.35 12.52 0.36
N VAL A 43 6.57 11.95 -0.57
CA VAL A 43 6.49 10.50 -0.76
C VAL A 43 6.54 10.14 -2.23
N ASN A 44 7.23 9.06 -2.56
CA ASN A 44 7.35 8.58 -3.95
C ASN A 44 6.02 8.01 -4.45
N ASN A 45 5.24 7.35 -3.59
CA ASN A 45 3.98 6.73 -3.95
C ASN A 45 3.07 6.57 -2.73
N VAL A 46 1.77 6.48 -2.99
CA VAL A 46 0.73 6.14 -2.01
C VAL A 46 -0.06 4.98 -2.58
N ILE A 47 -0.21 3.91 -1.79
CA ILE A 47 -0.91 2.69 -2.18
C ILE A 47 -1.79 2.19 -1.04
N ILE A 48 -2.80 1.39 -1.37
CA ILE A 48 -3.56 0.64 -0.36
C ILE A 48 -2.67 -0.46 0.19
N SER A 49 -2.44 -0.41 1.50
CA SER A 49 -1.64 -1.40 2.21
C SER A 49 -2.39 -2.72 2.35
N ASN A 50 -1.68 -3.83 2.17
CA ASN A 50 -2.15 -5.17 2.51
C ASN A 50 -1.49 -5.70 3.81
N ARG A 51 -0.65 -4.91 4.50
CA ARG A 51 0.13 -5.35 5.68
C ARG A 51 -0.36 -4.86 7.03
N LEU A 52 -1.34 -3.95 7.05
CA LEU A 52 -1.85 -3.34 8.27
C LEU A 52 -3.13 -4.04 8.73
N SER A 53 -3.34 -4.12 10.04
CA SER A 53 -4.55 -4.70 10.62
C SER A 53 -5.34 -3.69 11.45
N LYS A 54 -4.67 -2.93 12.33
CA LYS A 54 -5.33 -1.96 13.23
C LYS A 54 -4.90 -0.53 12.94
N GLU A 55 -3.68 -0.37 12.43
CA GLU A 55 -3.07 0.91 12.17
C GLU A 55 -3.62 1.54 10.89
N PRO A 56 -3.81 2.87 10.87
CA PRO A 56 -4.43 3.55 9.73
C PRO A 56 -3.51 3.66 8.51
N CYS A 57 -2.21 3.85 8.71
CA CYS A 57 -1.22 3.98 7.64
C CYS A 57 0.21 3.72 8.15
N VAL A 58 1.15 3.54 7.23
CA VAL A 58 2.58 3.37 7.53
C VAL A 58 3.43 3.92 6.38
N VAL A 59 4.60 4.46 6.69
CA VAL A 59 5.62 4.84 5.70
C VAL A 59 6.67 3.72 5.64
N VAL A 60 6.98 3.26 4.43
CA VAL A 60 7.94 2.18 4.19
C VAL A 60 9.12 2.71 3.37
N ALA A 61 10.30 2.12 3.60
CA ALA A 61 11.47 2.40 2.80
C ALA A 61 11.31 1.79 1.40
N ASP A 62 12.03 2.33 0.43
CA ASP A 62 12.16 1.69 -0.87
C ASP A 62 12.91 0.36 -0.75
N THR A 63 12.80 -0.48 -1.77
CA THR A 63 13.41 -1.81 -1.86
C THR A 63 14.92 -1.77 -1.63
N TYR A 64 15.58 -0.72 -2.12
CA TYR A 64 17.03 -0.54 -2.07
C TYR A 64 17.52 0.34 -0.92
N GLY A 65 16.60 0.98 -0.19
CA GLY A 65 16.89 1.84 0.97
C GLY A 65 16.95 1.09 2.29
#